data_AF-A0A2R6QMI7-F1
#
_entry.id   AF-A0A2R6QMI7-F1
#
_cell.length_a   1.000
_cell.length_b   1.000
_cell.length_c   1.000
_cell.angle_alpha   90.00
_cell.angle_beta   90.00
_cell.angle_gamma   90.00
#
_symmetry.space_group_name_H-M   'P 1'
#
loop_
_entity.id
_entity.type
_entity.pdbx_description
1 polymer ?
#
loop_
_entity_poly.entity_id
_entity_poly.type
_entity_poly.pdbx_seq_one_letter_code
_entity_poly.pdbx_strand_id
1 'polypeptide(L)'
;MWRRASNQLERLAPWRQLNRSVAISGHISTAAITRSHTSASSSQHSTSFQQNPNLFSHRSASDSDIILKGKKRVEDVMPIATGHEREELEAKLEGRSIMEMDNPFGPFGSKEAPAIIKSVYDKRIVGCPGGEGEDEHDVVWFWLEKGKPHECPVCSQYFMLQVVGPGGPPDGHGDDHHH
;
A
#
# COMPACT_ATOMS: atom_id res chain seq x y z
N MET A 1 -12.66 4.24 -0.08
CA MET A 1 -12.31 5.50 -0.77
C MET A 1 -11.64 5.14 -2.09
N TRP A 2 -12.04 5.77 -3.20
CA TRP A 2 -11.38 5.59 -4.50
C TRP A 2 -10.00 6.24 -4.52
N ARG A 3 -9.04 5.65 -5.25
CA ARG A 3 -7.72 6.23 -5.52
C ARG A 3 -7.49 6.37 -7.02
N ARG A 4 -7.07 7.55 -7.48
CA ARG A 4 -6.72 7.77 -8.88
C ARG A 4 -5.34 7.16 -9.18
N ALA A 5 -5.25 6.39 -10.26
CA ALA A 5 -3.97 6.04 -10.88
C ALA A 5 -3.49 7.28 -11.64
N SER A 6 -2.31 7.82 -11.31
CA SER A 6 -1.80 9.02 -11.97
C SER A 6 -1.14 8.67 -13.30
N ASN A 7 -1.55 9.36 -14.36
CA ASN A 7 -1.11 9.10 -15.74
C ASN A 7 0.37 9.45 -16.01
N GLN A 8 1.11 9.99 -15.03
CA GLN A 8 2.51 10.38 -15.22
C GLN A 8 3.46 9.19 -15.49
N LEU A 9 3.08 7.96 -15.14
CA LEU A 9 3.96 6.78 -15.29
C LEU A 9 4.23 6.38 -16.75
N GLU A 10 3.34 6.70 -17.71
CA GLU A 10 3.56 6.34 -19.13
C GLU A 10 4.69 7.13 -19.80
N ARG A 11 5.23 8.18 -19.16
CA ARG A 11 6.27 9.05 -19.76
C ARG A 11 7.72 8.57 -19.56
N LEU A 12 7.95 7.37 -19.00
CA LEU A 12 9.30 6.90 -18.62
C LEU A 12 9.86 5.71 -19.40
N ALA A 13 9.63 5.64 -20.72
CA ALA A 13 10.49 4.98 -21.69
C ALA A 13 10.31 5.65 -23.08
N PRO A 14 11.39 5.96 -23.84
CA PRO A 14 12.22 4.92 -24.44
C PRO A 14 13.74 5.17 -24.38
N TRP A 15 14.49 4.16 -24.84
CA TRP A 15 15.93 3.95 -24.65
C TRP A 15 16.86 4.94 -25.36
N ARG A 16 18.11 5.06 -24.89
CA ARG A 16 19.31 5.01 -25.75
C ARG A 16 20.60 4.58 -25.04
N GLN A 17 21.59 4.22 -25.86
CA GLN A 17 22.75 3.40 -25.49
C GLN A 17 23.91 4.17 -24.84
N LEU A 18 24.72 3.40 -24.10
CA LEU A 18 26.16 3.56 -23.83
C LEU A 18 26.92 4.66 -24.60
N ASN A 19 27.55 5.56 -23.86
CA ASN A 19 28.94 6.00 -24.06
C ASN A 19 29.54 6.25 -22.66
N ARG A 20 30.55 5.49 -22.22
CA ARG A 20 31.97 5.49 -22.62
C ARG A 20 32.72 6.72 -22.08
N SER A 21 33.71 6.44 -21.25
CA SER A 21 34.36 7.39 -20.34
C SER A 21 35.19 8.47 -21.03
N VAL A 22 35.19 9.67 -20.44
CA VAL A 22 36.26 10.66 -20.58
C VAL A 22 36.64 11.11 -19.17
N ALA A 23 37.92 10.99 -18.82
CA ALA A 23 38.47 11.53 -17.58
C ALA A 23 39.14 12.88 -17.87
N ILE A 24 38.85 13.90 -17.08
CA ILE A 24 39.58 15.18 -17.06
C ILE A 24 39.96 15.47 -15.60
N SER A 25 41.17 15.96 -15.40
CA SER A 25 41.80 16.08 -14.08
C SER A 25 41.94 17.53 -13.63
N GLY A 26 41.70 17.74 -12.33
CA GLY A 26 42.19 18.88 -11.55
C GLY A 26 41.14 19.91 -11.13
N HIS A 27 41.42 20.75 -10.14
CA HIS A 27 42.38 20.60 -9.03
C HIS A 27 42.09 21.66 -7.95
N ILE A 28 42.27 21.28 -6.68
CA ILE A 28 42.64 22.13 -5.53
C ILE A 28 41.88 23.47 -5.34
N SER A 29 41.09 23.55 -4.26
CA SER A 29 41.29 24.59 -3.24
C SER A 29 40.72 24.13 -1.89
N THR A 30 41.37 24.58 -0.80
CA THR A 30 41.17 24.06 0.55
C THR A 30 40.52 25.07 1.49
N ALA A 31 39.64 24.59 2.38
CA ALA A 31 39.40 25.21 3.68
C ALA A 31 39.06 24.12 4.71
N ALA A 32 39.79 24.10 5.82
CA ALA A 32 39.52 23.24 6.97
C ALA A 32 39.48 24.12 8.23
N ILE A 33 38.48 23.92 9.10
CA ILE A 33 38.39 24.57 10.42
C ILE A 33 38.06 23.48 11.43
N THR A 34 38.73 23.51 12.59
CA THR A 34 38.72 22.42 13.58
C THR A 34 38.43 22.91 14.99
N ARG A 35 37.63 22.13 15.75
CA ARG A 35 37.41 22.20 17.22
C ARG A 35 36.62 23.45 17.70
N SER A 36 35.66 23.36 18.63
CA SER A 36 35.69 22.90 20.05
C SER A 36 36.53 23.82 20.95
N HIS A 37 36.23 24.11 22.22
CA HIS A 37 35.31 23.54 23.24
C HIS A 37 34.38 24.69 23.80
N THR A 38 33.68 24.73 24.94
CA THR A 38 33.56 23.99 26.24
C THR A 38 32.07 23.93 26.69
N SER A 39 31.59 22.92 27.44
CA SER A 39 31.51 22.78 28.93
C SER A 39 30.71 23.89 29.66
N ALA A 40 29.86 23.64 30.67
CA ALA A 40 29.49 22.39 31.38
C ALA A 40 28.00 22.51 31.88
N SER A 41 27.38 21.67 32.72
CA SER A 41 27.81 20.49 33.51
C SER A 41 26.58 19.66 33.93
N SER A 42 26.73 18.36 34.22
CA SER A 42 25.74 17.56 34.98
C SER A 42 26.39 16.37 35.72
N SER A 43 25.71 15.88 36.76
CA SER A 43 26.29 15.11 37.87
C SER A 43 26.62 13.63 37.57
N GLN A 44 27.59 13.12 38.33
CA GLN A 44 27.95 11.70 38.42
C GLN A 44 26.78 10.84 38.90
N HIS A 45 26.62 9.63 38.35
CA HIS A 45 26.20 8.46 39.14
C HIS A 45 26.77 7.17 38.53
N SER A 46 27.51 6.40 39.33
CA SER A 46 28.06 5.10 38.94
C SER A 46 27.00 4.00 39.06
N THR A 47 26.71 3.30 37.96
CA THR A 47 25.91 2.07 37.97
C THR A 47 26.64 0.95 37.23
N SER A 48 26.93 -0.13 37.95
CA SER A 48 27.65 -1.30 37.44
C SER A 48 26.71 -2.22 36.66
N PHE A 49 26.43 -1.88 35.40
CA PHE A 49 25.66 -2.75 34.52
C PHE A 49 26.43 -4.03 34.17
N GLN A 50 25.89 -5.18 34.57
CA GLN A 50 26.37 -6.48 34.10
C GLN A 50 26.05 -6.63 32.61
N GLN A 51 27.01 -7.14 31.84
CA GLN A 51 26.82 -7.46 30.43
C GLN A 51 26.02 -8.77 30.30
N ASN A 52 24.72 -8.66 30.00
CA ASN A 52 23.98 -9.80 29.48
C ASN A 52 24.52 -10.17 28.08
N PRO A 53 24.81 -11.45 27.80
CA PRO A 53 25.10 -11.88 26.44
C PRO A 53 23.82 -11.79 25.60
N ASN A 54 23.84 -11.00 24.52
CA ASN A 54 22.72 -10.87 23.59
C ASN A 54 22.51 -12.16 22.79
N LEU A 55 21.80 -13.13 23.38
CA LEU A 55 21.57 -14.47 22.83
C LEU A 55 20.42 -14.50 21.78
N PHE A 56 20.28 -13.42 21.01
CA PHE A 56 19.35 -13.31 19.88
C PHE A 56 20.08 -12.76 18.66
N SER A 57 20.85 -13.64 18.00
CA SER A 57 21.40 -13.34 16.68
C SER A 57 20.28 -13.36 15.64
N HIS A 58 19.62 -12.23 15.45
CA HIS A 58 18.75 -11.99 14.31
C HIS A 58 19.59 -12.01 13.03
N ARG A 59 19.77 -13.20 12.47
CA ARG A 59 20.23 -13.36 11.09
C ARG A 59 19.14 -12.82 10.18
N SER A 60 19.33 -11.60 9.70
CA SER A 60 18.60 -11.05 8.56
C SER A 60 18.85 -11.94 7.35
N ALA A 61 17.89 -12.83 7.06
CA ALA A 61 17.90 -13.61 5.83
C ALA A 61 17.74 -12.65 4.65
N SER A 62 18.65 -12.73 3.68
CA SER A 62 18.57 -11.96 2.45
C SER A 62 17.40 -12.46 1.60
N ASP A 63 16.64 -11.54 0.98
CA ASP A 63 15.55 -11.89 0.06
C ASP A 63 16.01 -12.76 -1.12
N SER A 64 17.31 -12.73 -1.45
CA SER A 64 17.95 -13.60 -2.46
C SER A 64 17.70 -15.09 -2.24
N ASP A 65 17.53 -15.54 -1.00
CA ASP A 65 17.46 -16.97 -0.67
C ASP A 65 16.08 -17.60 -0.97
N ILE A 66 15.08 -16.77 -1.30
CA ILE A 66 13.69 -17.21 -1.52
C ILE A 66 13.53 -18.02 -2.82
N ILE A 67 14.38 -17.80 -3.83
CA ILE A 67 14.26 -18.45 -5.16
C ILE A 67 14.62 -19.95 -5.14
N LEU A 68 15.43 -20.41 -4.17
CA LEU A 68 15.97 -21.78 -4.13
C LEU A 68 15.43 -22.67 -3.01
N LYS A 69 14.53 -22.15 -2.16
CA LYS A 69 13.92 -22.90 -1.06
C LYS A 69 12.40 -22.86 -1.21
N GLY A 70 11.77 -24.03 -1.30
CA GLY A 70 10.34 -24.16 -1.62
C GLY A 70 9.43 -23.37 -0.68
N LYS A 71 8.24 -22.99 -1.18
CA LYS A 71 7.23 -22.15 -0.51
C LYS A 71 7.24 -22.32 1.02
N LYS A 72 7.70 -21.27 1.73
CA LYS A 72 7.62 -21.16 3.19
C LYS A 72 6.15 -21.30 3.60
N ARG A 73 5.88 -22.07 4.65
CA ARG A 73 4.55 -22.25 5.23
C ARG A 73 4.37 -21.30 6.41
N VAL A 74 3.14 -21.10 6.89
CA VAL A 74 2.91 -20.30 8.11
C VAL A 74 3.59 -20.95 9.31
N GLU A 75 3.59 -22.28 9.37
CA GLU A 75 4.24 -23.08 10.41
C GLU A 75 5.77 -22.87 10.46
N ASP A 76 6.41 -22.56 9.34
CA ASP A 76 7.86 -22.27 9.28
C ASP A 76 8.22 -20.88 9.84
N VAL A 77 7.21 -20.01 10.02
CA VAL A 77 7.38 -18.59 10.40
C VAL A 77 6.82 -18.33 11.81
N MET A 78 5.58 -18.76 12.07
CA MET A 78 4.90 -18.65 13.37
C MET A 78 4.03 -19.91 13.62
N PRO A 79 4.60 -20.96 14.26
CA PRO A 79 3.89 -22.23 14.50
C PRO A 79 2.57 -22.14 15.29
N ILE A 80 2.36 -21.06 16.04
CA ILE A 80 1.19 -20.84 16.89
C ILE A 80 0.13 -19.94 16.26
N ALA A 81 0.34 -19.44 15.03
CA ALA A 81 -0.58 -18.52 14.38
C ALA A 81 -1.90 -19.20 14.02
N THR A 82 -3.03 -18.59 14.40
CA THR A 82 -4.38 -19.15 14.19
C THR A 82 -5.40 -18.07 13.81
N GLY A 83 -6.55 -18.47 13.26
CA GLY A 83 -7.57 -17.54 12.77
C GLY A 83 -7.04 -16.55 11.73
N HIS A 84 -7.50 -15.29 11.80
CA HIS A 84 -7.11 -14.24 10.84
C HIS A 84 -5.60 -13.95 10.81
N GLU A 85 -4.86 -14.15 11.92
CA GLU A 85 -3.40 -14.01 11.95
C GLU A 85 -2.73 -15.00 11.00
N ARG A 86 -3.17 -16.27 11.05
CA ARG A 86 -2.70 -17.31 10.13
C ARG A 86 -3.05 -16.95 8.68
N GLU A 87 -4.31 -16.56 8.45
CA GLU A 87 -4.80 -16.23 7.10
C GLU A 87 -4.00 -15.09 6.47
N GLU A 88 -3.70 -14.03 7.23
CA GLU A 88 -2.93 -12.88 6.76
C GLU A 88 -1.46 -13.25 6.49
N LEU A 89 -0.86 -14.11 7.31
CA LEU A 89 0.48 -14.66 7.07
C LEU A 89 0.52 -15.56 5.83
N GLU A 90 -0.48 -16.42 5.63
CA GLU A 90 -0.59 -17.32 4.48
C GLU A 90 -0.72 -16.49 3.19
N ALA A 91 -1.57 -15.47 3.19
CA ALA A 91 -1.70 -14.50 2.11
C ALA A 91 -0.38 -13.77 1.79
N LYS A 92 0.32 -13.25 2.81
CA LYS A 92 1.61 -12.57 2.65
C LYS A 92 2.70 -13.49 2.08
N LEU A 93 2.74 -14.76 2.50
CA LEU A 93 3.69 -15.76 1.99
C LEU A 93 3.39 -16.19 0.54
N GLU A 94 2.13 -16.09 0.10
CA GLU A 94 1.73 -16.23 -1.30
C GLU A 94 1.94 -14.96 -2.14
N GLY A 95 2.33 -13.83 -1.52
CA GLY A 95 2.53 -12.55 -2.20
C GLY A 95 1.24 -11.76 -2.49
N ARG A 96 0.12 -12.10 -1.83
CA ARG A 96 -1.18 -11.42 -1.97
C ARG A 96 -1.59 -10.68 -0.69
N SER A 97 -2.55 -9.76 -0.81
CA SER A 97 -3.23 -9.13 0.33
C SER A 97 -4.70 -9.57 0.37
N ILE A 98 -5.23 -9.85 1.55
CA ILE A 98 -6.66 -10.16 1.75
C ILE A 98 -7.52 -8.90 1.48
N MET A 99 -7.02 -7.73 1.88
CA MET A 99 -7.75 -6.45 1.87
C MET A 99 -7.47 -5.61 0.60
N GLU A 100 -6.99 -6.21 -0.49
CA GLU A 100 -6.74 -5.51 -1.78
C GLU A 100 -7.98 -4.72 -2.25
N MET A 101 -9.16 -5.32 -2.06
CA MET A 101 -10.46 -4.74 -2.41
C MET A 101 -10.78 -3.42 -1.68
N ASP A 102 -10.15 -3.12 -0.54
CA ASP A 102 -10.42 -1.93 0.27
C ASP A 102 -9.62 -0.69 -0.17
N ASN A 103 -8.68 -0.86 -1.10
CA ASN A 103 -7.93 0.23 -1.71
C ASN A 103 -8.15 0.26 -3.26
N PRO A 104 -9.40 0.36 -3.74
CA PRO A 104 -9.71 0.32 -5.16
C PRO A 104 -9.06 1.53 -5.86
N PHE A 105 -8.33 1.25 -6.94
CA PHE A 105 -7.59 2.24 -7.71
C PHE A 105 -7.85 2.10 -9.21
N GLY A 106 -7.69 3.20 -9.95
CA GLY A 106 -7.83 3.19 -11.40
C GLY A 106 -7.88 4.59 -12.03
N PRO A 107 -8.09 4.67 -13.36
CA PRO A 107 -8.25 5.94 -14.07
C PRO A 107 -9.53 6.68 -13.64
N PHE A 108 -9.69 7.92 -14.10
CA PHE A 108 -10.93 8.67 -13.92
C PHE A 108 -12.07 7.97 -14.70
N GLY A 109 -13.15 7.62 -13.99
CA GLY A 109 -14.27 6.87 -14.56
C GLY A 109 -15.16 7.74 -15.45
N SER A 110 -15.29 7.38 -16.72
CA SER A 110 -16.21 8.02 -17.68
C SER A 110 -17.51 7.22 -17.82
N LYS A 111 -18.50 7.80 -18.51
CA LYS A 111 -19.78 7.12 -18.81
C LYS A 111 -19.63 5.83 -19.62
N GLU A 112 -18.59 5.74 -20.45
CA GLU A 112 -18.27 4.57 -21.27
C GLU A 112 -17.31 3.60 -20.56
N ALA A 113 -16.40 4.13 -19.73
CA ALA A 113 -15.41 3.40 -18.96
C ALA A 113 -15.48 3.79 -17.47
N PRO A 114 -16.52 3.34 -16.72
CA PRO A 114 -16.72 3.73 -15.33
C PRO A 114 -15.67 3.12 -14.40
N ALA A 115 -15.41 3.79 -13.28
CA ALA A 115 -14.52 3.30 -12.23
C ALA A 115 -15.13 2.07 -11.54
N ILE A 116 -14.51 0.91 -11.73
CA ILE A 116 -15.00 -0.38 -11.23
C ILE A 116 -14.65 -0.54 -9.76
N ILE A 117 -15.68 -0.66 -8.92
CA ILE A 117 -15.55 -0.92 -7.48
C ILE A 117 -15.89 -2.38 -7.20
N LYS A 118 -14.87 -3.18 -6.85
CA LYS A 118 -15.05 -4.54 -6.33
C LYS A 118 -15.81 -4.51 -4.98
N SER A 119 -16.72 -5.46 -4.76
CA SER A 119 -17.47 -5.65 -3.51
C SER A 119 -17.85 -7.12 -3.30
N VAL A 120 -17.85 -7.63 -2.07
CA VAL A 120 -18.39 -8.98 -1.77
C VAL A 120 -19.93 -8.97 -1.76
N TYR A 121 -20.54 -7.83 -1.45
CA TYR A 121 -22.00 -7.61 -1.35
C TYR A 121 -22.55 -6.76 -2.51
N ASP A 122 -23.87 -6.81 -2.69
CA ASP A 122 -24.58 -6.12 -3.79
C ASP A 122 -24.72 -4.59 -3.61
N LYS A 123 -24.42 -4.05 -2.42
CA LYS A 123 -24.30 -2.60 -2.16
C LYS A 123 -23.07 -2.30 -1.30
N ARG A 124 -22.34 -1.22 -1.61
CA ARG A 124 -21.10 -0.81 -0.90
C ARG A 124 -21.03 0.71 -0.74
N ILE A 125 -20.52 1.19 0.39
CA ILE A 125 -20.21 2.61 0.60
C ILE A 125 -18.92 2.96 -0.17
N VAL A 126 -18.97 3.99 -1.00
CA VAL A 126 -17.85 4.53 -1.78
C VAL A 126 -17.64 5.99 -1.42
N GLY A 127 -16.39 6.46 -1.50
CA GLY A 127 -16.01 7.85 -1.26
C GLY A 127 -15.14 8.34 -2.41
N CYS A 128 -15.56 9.42 -3.07
CA CYS A 128 -14.86 10.05 -4.20
C CYS A 128 -14.19 11.36 -3.75
N PRO A 129 -12.85 11.50 -3.89
CA PRO A 129 -12.10 12.73 -3.58
C PRO A 129 -11.95 13.68 -4.79
N GLY A 130 -12.70 13.47 -5.87
CA GLY A 130 -12.54 14.24 -7.10
C GLY A 130 -11.41 13.75 -8.03
N GLY A 131 -11.04 14.63 -8.97
CA GLY A 131 -10.08 14.37 -10.03
C GLY A 131 -8.68 14.95 -9.77
N GLU A 132 -8.10 15.61 -10.77
CA GLU A 132 -6.82 16.34 -10.69
C GLU A 132 -7.09 17.77 -11.20
N GLY A 133 -6.73 18.81 -10.44
CA GLY A 133 -6.98 20.20 -10.83
C GLY A 133 -8.38 20.68 -10.45
N GLU A 134 -9.13 21.23 -11.41
CA GLU A 134 -10.46 21.84 -11.16
C GLU A 134 -11.53 20.81 -10.69
N ASP A 135 -11.29 19.52 -10.90
CA ASP A 135 -12.13 18.42 -10.43
C ASP A 135 -11.87 18.00 -8.96
N GLU A 136 -10.88 18.58 -8.26
CA GLU A 136 -10.53 18.22 -6.88
C GLU A 136 -11.59 18.73 -5.87
N HIS A 137 -12.07 17.87 -4.97
CA HIS A 137 -13.11 18.24 -4.01
C HIS A 137 -13.11 17.40 -2.72
N ASP A 138 -13.78 17.91 -1.67
CA ASP A 138 -14.02 17.18 -0.42
C ASP A 138 -14.70 15.82 -0.67
N VAL A 139 -14.39 14.83 0.18
CA VAL A 139 -14.77 13.43 -0.08
C VAL A 139 -16.29 13.24 -0.05
N VAL A 140 -16.89 13.06 -1.23
CA VAL A 140 -18.31 12.76 -1.39
C VAL A 140 -18.53 11.27 -1.14
N TRP A 141 -19.31 10.94 -0.10
CA TRP A 141 -19.66 9.57 0.27
C TRP A 141 -21.06 9.19 -0.23
N PHE A 142 -21.18 8.01 -0.82
CA PHE A 142 -22.43 7.51 -1.39
C PHE A 142 -22.55 5.99 -1.29
N TRP A 143 -23.78 5.48 -1.34
CA TRP A 143 -24.04 4.06 -1.61
C TRP A 143 -23.94 3.80 -3.11
N LEU A 144 -23.12 2.82 -3.48
CA LEU A 144 -23.04 2.28 -4.83
C LEU A 144 -23.70 0.89 -4.84
N GLU A 145 -24.57 0.65 -5.82
CA GLU A 145 -25.37 -0.57 -5.94
C GLU A 145 -25.05 -1.35 -7.23
N LYS A 146 -25.17 -2.67 -7.15
CA LYS A 146 -25.05 -3.59 -8.29
C LYS A 146 -26.01 -3.20 -9.43
N GLY A 147 -25.47 -3.08 -10.64
CA GLY A 147 -26.26 -2.76 -11.84
C GLY A 147 -26.75 -1.31 -11.95
N LYS A 148 -26.48 -0.44 -10.97
CA LYS A 148 -26.81 0.99 -11.02
C LYS A 148 -25.51 1.82 -11.01
N PRO A 149 -25.04 2.32 -12.16
CA PRO A 149 -23.93 3.27 -12.19
C PRO A 149 -24.27 4.53 -11.39
N HIS A 150 -23.29 5.08 -10.67
CA HIS A 150 -23.42 6.33 -9.92
C HIS A 150 -22.48 7.39 -10.51
N GLU A 151 -23.01 8.58 -10.78
CA GLU A 151 -22.22 9.75 -11.18
C GLU A 151 -21.99 10.63 -9.95
N CYS A 152 -20.74 11.01 -9.69
CA CYS A 152 -20.41 11.90 -8.57
C CYS A 152 -20.97 13.32 -8.83
N PRO A 153 -21.75 13.92 -7.92
CA PRO A 153 -22.45 15.19 -8.14
C PRO A 153 -21.55 16.44 -8.16
N VAL A 154 -20.22 16.28 -8.12
CA VAL A 154 -19.25 17.39 -8.13
C VAL A 154 -18.29 17.29 -9.32
N CYS A 155 -17.56 16.18 -9.48
CA CYS A 155 -16.65 15.98 -10.62
C CYS A 155 -17.27 15.20 -11.81
N SER A 156 -18.53 14.78 -11.76
CA SER A 156 -19.16 13.91 -12.76
C SER A 156 -18.43 12.57 -13.04
N GLN A 157 -17.57 12.10 -12.12
CA GLN A 157 -16.94 10.78 -12.26
C GLN A 157 -17.98 9.65 -12.14
N TYR A 158 -17.97 8.72 -13.08
CA TYR A 158 -18.83 7.54 -13.09
C TYR A 158 -18.20 6.36 -12.34
N PHE A 159 -19.01 5.67 -11.54
CA PHE A 159 -18.66 4.49 -10.75
C PHE A 159 -19.63 3.33 -11.03
N MET A 160 -19.14 2.09 -11.02
CA MET A 160 -19.96 0.88 -11.18
C MET A 160 -19.48 -0.25 -10.25
N LEU A 161 -20.40 -0.93 -9.57
CA LEU A 161 -20.07 -2.00 -8.63
C LEU A 161 -19.98 -3.36 -9.33
N GLN A 162 -18.86 -4.05 -9.10
CA GLN A 162 -18.62 -5.43 -9.51
C GLN A 162 -18.65 -6.33 -8.27
N VAL A 163 -19.57 -7.30 -8.25
CA VAL A 163 -19.66 -8.28 -7.16
C VAL A 163 -18.60 -9.37 -7.34
N VAL A 164 -17.82 -9.62 -6.30
CA VAL A 164 -16.73 -10.61 -6.22
C VAL A 164 -16.94 -11.52 -5.02
N GLY A 165 -17.97 -12.37 -5.10
CA GLY A 165 -18.41 -13.23 -4.01
C GLY A 165 -19.85 -13.70 -4.21
N PRO A 166 -20.53 -14.19 -3.15
CA PRO A 166 -21.92 -14.61 -3.23
C PRO A 166 -22.91 -13.46 -3.49
N GLY A 167 -22.54 -12.20 -3.19
CA GLY A 167 -23.46 -11.06 -3.30
C GLY A 167 -24.43 -10.98 -2.13
N GLY A 168 -25.65 -10.53 -2.39
CA GLY A 168 -26.68 -10.30 -1.38
C GLY A 168 -26.48 -9.00 -0.59
N PRO A 169 -27.43 -8.65 0.30
CA PRO A 169 -27.37 -7.42 1.08
C PRO A 169 -26.41 -7.54 2.28
N PRO A 170 -25.58 -6.52 2.58
CA PRO A 170 -24.54 -6.55 3.63
C PRO A 170 -25.09 -6.52 5.06
N ASP A 171 -26.39 -6.25 5.24
CA ASP A 171 -27.11 -6.35 6.51
C ASP A 171 -27.66 -7.76 6.76
N GLY A 172 -27.53 -8.68 5.79
CA GLY A 172 -27.96 -10.08 5.91
C GLY A 172 -29.47 -10.30 5.90
N HIS A 173 -30.27 -9.25 5.72
CA HIS A 173 -31.73 -9.35 5.66
C HIS A 173 -32.14 -9.56 4.19
N GLY A 174 -32.31 -10.82 3.80
CA GLY A 174 -32.88 -11.17 2.51
C GLY A 174 -34.35 -10.76 2.42
N ASP A 175 -34.85 -10.58 1.19
CA ASP A 175 -36.25 -10.29 0.92
C ASP A 175 -37.11 -11.57 1.11
N ASP A 176 -37.26 -12.01 2.36
CA ASP A 176 -38.07 -13.18 2.77
C ASP A 176 -39.57 -12.89 2.60
N HIS A 177 -39.99 -12.79 1.34
CA HIS A 177 -41.39 -12.72 0.92
C HIS A 177 -42.09 -14.06 1.15
N HIS A 178 -42.42 -14.33 2.42
CA HIS A 178 -43.39 -15.35 2.80
C HIS A 178 -44.75 -15.04 2.16
N HIS A 179 -45.11 -15.84 1.16
CA HIS A 179 -46.41 -15.90 0.50
C HIS A 179 -47.13 -17.21 0.85
#